data_AF-A0A255H592-F1
#
_entry.id   AF-A0A255H592-F1
#
_cell.length_a   1.000
_cell.length_b   1.000
_cell.length_c   1.000
_cell.angle_alpha   90.00
_cell.angle_beta   90.00
_cell.angle_gamma   90.00
#
_symmetry.space_group_name_H-M   'P 1'
#
loop_
_entity.id
_entity.type
_entity.pdbx_description
1 polymer ?
#
loop_
_entity_poly.entity_id
_entity_poly.type
_entity_poly.pdbx_seq_one_letter_code
_entity_poly.pdbx_strand_id
1 'polypeptide(L)'
;MGEPADYTSEELGGYGVTAQPLVVRRMRPHLRGARIGLGSAVLATLAAVLTSVLLPRWDDGSIGWSIAGIVSAVLMLGICGLQAWAWGEAMAEWRGVKDVNLSGVLAPSWWAHLVSYPVALAGAVSAVWQAREAGWADLSCWTALAMLPLLLVAHVLAAVEYLRLDGPPGTLPNHFRRLVRSQNPDAVDRKDPAAAILE
;
A
#
# COMPACT_ATOMS: atom_id res chain seq x y z
N MET A 1 24.09 -37.24 -24.92
CA MET A 1 23.23 -37.00 -23.75
C MET A 1 24.13 -36.36 -22.71
N GLY A 2 24.01 -35.05 -22.51
CA GLY A 2 24.85 -34.31 -21.57
C GLY A 2 24.27 -34.47 -20.16
N GLU A 3 25.14 -34.81 -19.22
CA GLU A 3 24.89 -34.88 -17.79
C GLU A 3 24.31 -33.55 -17.28
N PRO A 4 23.23 -33.52 -16.47
CA PRO A 4 22.77 -32.28 -15.86
C PRO A 4 23.86 -31.79 -14.90
N ALA A 5 24.39 -30.59 -15.13
CA ALA A 5 25.37 -29.97 -14.26
C ALA A 5 24.82 -29.89 -12.83
N ASP A 6 25.50 -30.58 -11.91
CA ASP A 6 25.23 -30.55 -10.47
C ASP A 6 25.69 -29.18 -9.94
N TYR A 7 24.75 -28.27 -9.74
CA TYR A 7 25.04 -26.94 -9.19
C TYR A 7 25.28 -27.07 -7.68
N THR A 8 26.42 -26.58 -7.21
CA THR A 8 26.76 -26.62 -5.78
C THR A 8 25.89 -25.64 -4.98
N SER A 9 25.68 -25.91 -3.68
CA SER A 9 24.93 -25.01 -2.78
C SER A 9 25.56 -23.62 -2.65
N GLU A 10 26.86 -23.48 -2.95
CA GLU A 10 27.54 -22.17 -3.06
C GLU A 10 27.17 -21.43 -4.35
N GLU A 11 27.02 -22.13 -5.47
CA GLU A 11 26.53 -21.56 -6.74
C GLU A 11 25.05 -21.17 -6.67
N LEU A 12 24.22 -21.99 -6.00
CA LEU A 12 22.83 -21.65 -5.67
C LEU A 12 22.74 -20.52 -4.62
N GLY A 13 23.70 -20.44 -3.69
CA GLY A 13 23.88 -19.31 -2.77
C GLY A 13 24.18 -17.99 -3.50
N GLY A 14 24.78 -18.06 -4.70
CA GLY A 14 24.99 -16.90 -5.58
C GLY A 14 23.73 -16.44 -6.33
N TYR A 15 22.76 -17.34 -6.57
CA TYR A 15 21.48 -16.98 -7.20
C TYR A 15 20.54 -16.20 -6.27
N GLY A 16 20.81 -16.18 -4.97
CA GLY A 16 20.07 -15.38 -3.99
C GLY A 16 20.53 -13.93 -3.81
N VAL A 17 21.59 -13.47 -4.50
CA VAL A 17 22.29 -12.21 -4.14
C VAL A 17 22.51 -11.24 -5.31
N THR A 18 22.14 -11.57 -6.54
CA THR A 18 22.33 -10.62 -7.65
C THR A 18 21.20 -9.60 -7.66
N ALA A 19 21.56 -8.31 -7.51
CA ALA A 19 20.66 -7.19 -7.75
C ALA A 19 19.81 -7.47 -9.00
N GLN A 20 18.50 -7.23 -8.93
CA GLN A 20 17.54 -7.52 -9.99
C GLN A 20 17.14 -6.23 -10.71
N PRO A 21 18.01 -5.66 -11.58
CA PRO A 21 17.79 -4.33 -12.17
C PRO A 21 16.52 -4.26 -13.02
N LEU A 22 16.11 -5.38 -13.64
CA LEU A 22 14.88 -5.48 -14.43
C LEU A 22 13.63 -5.36 -13.56
N VAL A 23 13.64 -6.02 -12.39
CA VAL A 23 12.56 -5.92 -11.39
C VAL A 23 12.50 -4.51 -10.83
N VAL A 24 13.63 -3.94 -10.41
CA VAL A 24 13.74 -2.54 -9.95
C VAL A 24 13.12 -1.56 -10.95
N ARG A 25 13.46 -1.68 -12.24
CA ARG A 25 12.93 -0.79 -13.29
C ARG A 25 11.42 -0.92 -13.45
N ARG A 26 10.88 -2.13 -13.36
CA ARG A 26 9.45 -2.41 -13.48
C ARG A 26 8.65 -1.94 -12.27
N MET A 27 9.22 -2.05 -11.07
CA MET A 27 8.53 -1.75 -9.81
C MET A 27 8.66 -0.28 -9.37
N ARG A 28 9.59 0.47 -9.96
CA ARG A 28 9.81 1.90 -9.66
C ARG A 28 8.53 2.76 -9.74
N PRO A 29 7.60 2.55 -10.69
CA PRO A 29 6.33 3.28 -10.72
C PRO A 29 5.46 3.04 -9.47
N HIS A 30 5.44 1.82 -8.91
CA HIS A 30 4.65 1.51 -7.72
C HIS A 30 5.16 2.26 -6.49
N LEU A 31 6.49 2.30 -6.29
CA LEU A 31 7.08 3.12 -5.22
C LEU A 31 6.83 4.63 -5.42
N ARG A 32 6.83 5.12 -6.66
CA ARG A 32 6.47 6.51 -6.96
C ARG A 32 5.00 6.78 -6.63
N GLY A 33 4.10 5.89 -7.05
CA GLY A 33 2.68 5.93 -6.73
C GLY A 33 2.46 5.97 -5.22
N ALA A 34 3.10 5.06 -4.48
CA ALA A 34 3.02 5.00 -3.02
C ALA A 34 3.45 6.31 -2.33
N ARG A 35 4.52 6.95 -2.83
CA ARG A 35 4.99 8.25 -2.31
C ARG A 35 4.05 9.40 -2.64
N ILE A 36 3.48 9.41 -3.85
CA ILE A 36 2.48 10.41 -4.25
C ILE A 36 1.22 10.24 -3.40
N GLY A 37 0.75 9.00 -3.23
CA GLY A 37 -0.39 8.68 -2.38
C GLY A 37 -0.15 9.05 -0.93
N LEU A 38 1.06 8.81 -0.39
CA LEU A 38 1.46 9.27 0.94
C LEU A 38 1.41 10.80 1.06
N GLY A 39 1.97 11.54 0.09
CA GLY A 39 1.86 13.00 0.06
C GLY A 39 0.41 13.48 0.01
N SER A 40 -0.44 12.80 -0.76
CA SER A 40 -1.87 13.07 -0.82
C SER A 40 -2.58 12.80 0.51
N ALA A 41 -2.21 11.74 1.25
CA ALA A 41 -2.73 11.44 2.58
C ALA A 41 -2.32 12.48 3.63
N VAL A 42 -1.11 13.03 3.53
CA VAL A 42 -0.66 14.16 4.37
C VAL A 42 -1.55 15.37 4.12
N LEU A 43 -1.78 15.73 2.85
CA LEU A 43 -2.66 16.85 2.49
C LEU A 43 -4.11 16.60 2.94
N ALA A 44 -4.62 15.37 2.81
CA ALA A 44 -5.95 15.01 3.30
C ALA A 44 -6.07 15.19 4.81
N THR A 45 -5.03 14.81 5.56
CA THR A 45 -4.98 14.97 7.02
C THR A 45 -4.99 16.45 7.41
N LEU A 46 -4.19 17.27 6.72
CA LEU A 46 -4.18 18.72 6.93
C LEU A 46 -5.54 19.35 6.59
N ALA A 47 -6.18 18.92 5.50
CA ALA A 47 -7.51 19.38 5.13
C ALA A 47 -8.57 19.00 6.19
N ALA A 48 -8.50 17.77 6.74
CA ALA A 48 -9.41 17.33 7.80
C ALA A 48 -9.27 18.18 9.09
N VAL A 49 -8.02 18.45 9.50
CA VAL A 49 -7.73 19.32 10.66
C VAL A 49 -8.19 20.74 10.39
N LEU A 50 -7.88 21.29 9.22
CA LEU A 50 -8.27 22.66 8.86
C LEU A 50 -9.79 22.81 8.80
N THR A 51 -10.50 21.85 8.20
CA THR A 51 -11.98 21.81 8.18
C THR A 51 -12.54 21.86 9.60
N SER A 52 -11.95 21.07 10.50
CA SER A 52 -12.37 21.02 11.91
C SER A 52 -12.16 22.36 12.63
N VAL A 53 -11.05 23.04 12.39
CA VAL A 53 -10.77 24.36 12.99
C VAL A 53 -11.67 25.46 12.42
N LEU A 54 -12.03 25.37 11.15
CA LEU A 54 -12.84 26.37 10.44
C LEU A 54 -14.35 26.15 10.59
N LEU A 55 -14.80 25.05 11.22
CA LEU A 55 -16.22 24.80 11.43
C LEU A 55 -16.83 25.92 12.30
N PRO A 56 -17.85 26.64 11.79
CA PRO A 56 -18.41 27.79 12.49
C PRO A 56 -19.12 27.41 13.79
N ARG A 57 -19.62 26.17 13.91
CA ARG A 57 -20.25 25.64 15.13
C ARG A 57 -19.97 24.15 15.29
N TRP A 58 -19.60 23.79 16.51
CA TRP A 58 -19.55 22.41 16.98
C TRP A 58 -20.88 22.09 17.66
N ASP A 59 -21.77 21.40 16.95
CA ASP A 59 -22.94 20.77 17.53
C ASP A 59 -22.73 19.25 17.58
N ASP A 60 -23.60 18.53 18.31
CA ASP A 60 -23.44 17.09 18.53
C ASP A 60 -23.39 16.29 17.20
N GLY A 61 -23.99 16.83 16.14
CA GLY A 61 -23.95 16.26 14.79
C GLY A 61 -22.61 16.48 14.08
N SER A 62 -22.08 17.71 14.10
CA SER A 62 -20.86 18.07 13.38
C SER A 62 -19.60 17.52 14.04
N ILE A 63 -19.59 17.38 15.38
CA ILE A 63 -18.45 16.80 16.12
C ILE A 63 -18.14 15.38 15.66
N GLY A 64 -19.16 14.53 15.57
CA GLY A 64 -18.99 13.12 15.21
C GLY A 64 -18.36 12.94 13.82
N TRP A 65 -18.81 13.73 12.84
CA TRP A 65 -18.29 13.66 11.48
C TRP A 65 -16.86 14.17 11.37
N SER A 66 -16.51 15.25 12.07
CA SER A 66 -15.14 15.76 12.13
C SER A 66 -14.17 14.75 12.74
N ILE A 67 -14.55 14.12 13.86
CA ILE A 67 -13.76 13.05 14.48
C ILE A 67 -13.57 11.89 13.49
N ALA A 68 -14.66 11.41 12.87
CA ALA A 68 -14.59 10.33 11.89
C ALA A 68 -13.68 10.68 10.70
N GLY A 69 -13.71 11.93 10.24
CA GLY A 69 -12.88 12.43 9.14
C GLY A 69 -11.39 12.45 9.49
N ILE A 70 -11.05 13.00 10.67
CA ILE A 70 -9.67 13.01 11.18
C ILE A 70 -9.15 11.59 11.36
N VAL A 71 -9.92 10.73 12.03
CA VAL A 71 -9.53 9.33 12.26
C VAL A 71 -9.29 8.62 10.94
N SER A 72 -10.19 8.77 9.97
CA SER A 72 -10.04 8.16 8.65
C SER A 72 -8.80 8.67 7.91
N ALA A 73 -8.52 9.98 7.98
CA ALA A 73 -7.35 10.57 7.34
C ALA A 73 -6.03 10.08 7.99
N VAL A 74 -5.98 10.01 9.32
CA VAL A 74 -4.81 9.49 10.06
C VAL A 74 -4.59 8.01 9.78
N LEU A 75 -5.65 7.19 9.77
CA LEU A 75 -5.54 5.77 9.41
C LEU A 75 -5.05 5.60 7.97
N MET A 76 -5.59 6.38 7.02
CA MET A 76 -5.14 6.36 5.63
C MET A 76 -3.68 6.79 5.49
N LEU A 77 -3.23 7.80 6.24
CA LEU A 77 -1.83 8.22 6.31
C LEU A 77 -0.93 7.09 6.83
N GLY A 78 -1.33 6.42 7.90
CA GLY A 78 -0.62 5.26 8.44
C GLY A 78 -0.51 4.12 7.43
N ILE A 79 -1.61 3.78 6.76
CA ILE A 79 -1.64 2.77 5.70
C ILE A 79 -0.71 3.15 4.55
N CYS A 80 -0.82 4.37 4.02
CA CYS A 80 0.03 4.84 2.92
C CYS A 80 1.51 4.88 3.33
N GLY A 81 1.81 5.24 4.58
CA GLY A 81 3.15 5.21 5.15
C GLY A 81 3.73 3.79 5.20
N LEU A 82 2.94 2.83 5.68
CA LEU A 82 3.31 1.42 5.68
C LEU A 82 3.57 0.91 4.26
N GLN A 83 2.70 1.22 3.29
CA GLN A 83 2.90 0.79 1.90
C GLN A 83 4.15 1.44 1.28
N ALA A 84 4.36 2.74 1.48
CA ALA A 84 5.55 3.43 0.98
C ALA A 84 6.85 2.87 1.60
N TRP A 85 6.81 2.50 2.89
CA TRP A 85 7.91 1.83 3.55
C TRP A 85 8.14 0.41 3.03
N ALA A 86 7.10 -0.43 2.94
CA ALA A 86 7.19 -1.79 2.42
C ALA A 86 7.74 -1.84 0.99
N TRP A 87 7.28 -0.93 0.12
CA TRP A 87 7.84 -0.78 -1.24
C TRP A 87 9.27 -0.24 -1.25
N GLY A 88 9.64 0.55 -0.23
CA GLY A 88 11.01 1.01 -0.03
C GLY A 88 11.96 -0.13 0.33
N GLU A 89 11.57 -0.97 1.30
CA GLU A 89 12.28 -2.20 1.69
C GLU A 89 12.42 -3.14 0.50
N ALA A 90 11.32 -3.44 -0.21
CA ALA A 90 11.35 -4.30 -1.39
C ALA A 90 12.32 -3.78 -2.47
N MET A 91 12.34 -2.46 -2.68
CA MET A 91 13.25 -1.83 -3.63
C MET A 91 14.72 -1.90 -3.16
N ALA A 92 14.99 -1.87 -1.86
CA ALA A 92 16.32 -2.04 -1.29
C ALA A 92 16.80 -3.49 -1.45
N GLU A 93 15.94 -4.47 -1.18
CA GLU A 93 16.25 -5.90 -1.38
C GLU A 93 16.55 -6.20 -2.86
N TRP A 94 15.72 -5.72 -3.79
CA TRP A 94 15.96 -5.92 -5.23
C TRP A 94 17.21 -5.20 -5.75
N ARG A 95 17.78 -4.25 -4.99
CA ARG A 95 19.07 -3.62 -5.30
C ARG A 95 20.26 -4.37 -4.68
N GLY A 96 20.03 -5.47 -3.97
CA GLY A 96 21.06 -6.29 -3.34
C GLY A 96 21.47 -5.82 -1.93
N VAL A 97 20.61 -5.06 -1.23
CA VAL A 97 20.86 -4.70 0.17
C VAL A 97 20.57 -5.90 1.07
N LYS A 98 21.58 -6.33 1.84
CA LYS A 98 21.61 -7.66 2.50
C LYS A 98 20.77 -7.77 3.78
N ASP A 99 20.42 -6.65 4.41
CA ASP A 99 19.76 -6.61 5.73
C ASP A 99 18.24 -6.36 5.68
N VAL A 100 17.60 -6.58 4.52
CA VAL A 100 16.15 -6.38 4.35
C VAL A 100 15.40 -7.68 4.64
N ASN A 101 14.31 -7.60 5.41
CA ASN A 101 13.43 -8.74 5.67
C ASN A 101 12.03 -8.51 5.08
N LEU A 102 11.81 -8.96 3.85
CA LEU A 102 10.49 -8.83 3.20
C LEU A 102 9.38 -9.67 3.86
N SER A 103 9.71 -10.78 4.52
CA SER A 103 8.70 -11.63 5.16
C SER A 103 7.94 -10.90 6.27
N GLY A 104 8.60 -9.96 6.96
CA GLY A 104 8.01 -9.15 8.01
C GLY A 104 7.04 -8.07 7.52
N VAL A 105 7.05 -7.72 6.22
CA VAL A 105 6.25 -6.61 5.66
C VAL A 105 5.09 -7.07 4.78
N LEU A 106 5.08 -8.32 4.31
CA LEU A 106 4.02 -8.83 3.44
C LEU A 106 2.65 -8.87 4.12
N ALA A 107 2.56 -9.52 5.29
CA ALA A 107 1.29 -9.65 6.01
C ALA A 107 0.74 -8.27 6.47
N PRO A 108 1.55 -7.36 7.05
CA PRO A 108 1.09 -6.01 7.37
C PRO A 108 0.62 -5.23 6.13
N SER A 109 1.33 -5.32 5.01
CA SER A 109 0.96 -4.65 3.75
C SER A 109 -0.38 -5.18 3.20
N TRP A 110 -0.62 -6.48 3.28
CA TRP A 110 -1.90 -7.09 2.90
C TRP A 110 -3.05 -6.65 3.81
N TRP A 111 -2.87 -6.69 5.13
CA TRP A 111 -3.89 -6.22 6.07
C TRP A 111 -4.21 -4.74 5.89
N ALA A 112 -3.18 -3.91 5.70
CA ALA A 112 -3.35 -2.49 5.45
C ALA A 112 -4.15 -2.22 4.16
N HIS A 113 -3.93 -3.03 3.11
CA HIS A 113 -4.75 -3.00 1.91
C HIS A 113 -6.22 -3.31 2.20
N LEU A 114 -6.53 -4.38 2.93
CA LEU A 114 -7.91 -4.74 3.28
C LEU A 114 -8.59 -3.65 4.12
N VAL A 115 -7.90 -3.14 5.14
CA VAL A 115 -8.40 -2.09 6.04
C VAL A 115 -8.56 -0.75 5.30
N SER A 116 -7.83 -0.53 4.21
CA SER A 116 -7.92 0.73 3.47
C SER A 116 -9.29 0.99 2.84
N TYR A 117 -10.05 -0.05 2.48
CA TYR A 117 -11.38 0.07 1.89
C TYR A 117 -12.41 0.70 2.84
N PRO A 118 -12.65 0.14 4.05
CA PRO A 118 -13.58 0.75 4.99
C PRO A 118 -13.10 2.13 5.46
N VAL A 119 -11.78 2.35 5.59
CA VAL A 119 -11.22 3.66 5.95
C VAL A 119 -11.49 4.71 4.86
N ALA A 120 -11.28 4.36 3.58
CA ALA A 120 -11.58 5.26 2.47
C ALA A 120 -13.07 5.60 2.40
N LEU A 121 -13.95 4.61 2.59
CA LEU A 121 -15.40 4.81 2.61
C LEU A 121 -15.83 5.71 3.77
N ALA A 122 -15.35 5.44 4.99
CA ALA A 122 -15.65 6.26 6.16
C ALA A 122 -15.19 7.71 5.98
N GLY A 123 -13.99 7.91 5.45
CA GLY A 123 -13.45 9.23 5.15
C GLY A 123 -14.26 9.98 4.08
N ALA A 124 -14.66 9.30 3.00
CA ALA A 124 -15.48 9.90 1.95
C ALA A 124 -16.87 10.30 2.46
N VAL A 125 -17.52 9.43 3.23
CA VAL A 125 -18.83 9.74 3.86
C VAL A 125 -18.69 10.92 4.80
N SER A 126 -17.69 10.91 5.69
CA SER A 126 -17.43 12.02 6.62
C SER A 126 -17.21 13.35 5.89
N ALA A 127 -16.43 13.37 4.80
CA ALA A 127 -16.19 14.59 4.03
C ALA A 127 -17.48 15.18 3.45
N VAL A 128 -18.38 14.34 2.91
CA VAL A 128 -19.67 14.79 2.37
C VAL A 128 -20.56 15.37 3.47
N TRP A 129 -20.62 14.70 4.62
CA TRP A 129 -21.41 15.19 5.75
C TRP A 129 -20.83 16.49 6.33
N GLN A 130 -19.51 16.60 6.51
CA GLN A 130 -18.88 17.85 6.92
C GLN A 130 -19.15 19.00 5.94
N ALA A 131 -19.08 18.74 4.63
CA ALA A 131 -19.39 19.74 3.61
C ALA A 131 -20.85 20.20 3.67
N ARG A 132 -21.78 19.27 3.97
CA ARG A 132 -23.20 19.59 4.16
C ARG A 132 -23.42 20.49 5.38
N GLU A 133 -22.80 20.18 6.51
CA GLU A 133 -22.95 20.94 7.76
C GLU A 133 -22.26 22.31 7.71
N ALA A 134 -21.14 22.41 6.97
CA ALA A 134 -20.40 23.66 6.81
C ALA A 134 -21.15 24.75 6.04
N GLY A 135 -22.08 24.38 5.15
CA GLY A 135 -22.77 25.32 4.25
C GLY A 135 -21.92 25.68 3.01
N TRP A 136 -22.57 25.73 1.85
CA TRP A 136 -21.93 25.73 0.52
C TRP A 136 -21.06 26.96 0.19
N ALA A 137 -21.16 28.04 0.97
CA ALA A 137 -20.40 29.28 0.74
C ALA A 137 -19.16 29.41 1.63
N ASP A 138 -18.99 28.52 2.61
CA ASP A 138 -17.90 28.63 3.59
C ASP A 138 -16.64 27.87 3.16
N LEU A 139 -15.49 28.41 3.53
CA LEU A 139 -14.17 27.80 3.26
C LEU A 139 -14.04 26.39 3.84
N SER A 140 -14.75 26.11 4.94
CA SER A 140 -14.88 24.78 5.56
C SER A 140 -15.54 23.76 4.62
N CYS A 141 -16.49 24.17 3.78
CA CYS A 141 -17.10 23.28 2.78
C CYS A 141 -16.10 22.89 1.69
N TRP A 142 -15.36 23.85 1.16
CA TRP A 142 -14.35 23.58 0.13
C TRP A 142 -13.19 22.73 0.64
N THR A 143 -12.78 22.93 1.89
CA THR A 143 -11.73 22.12 2.52
C THR A 143 -12.22 20.69 2.83
N ALA A 144 -13.47 20.52 3.28
CA ALA A 144 -14.10 19.21 3.42
C ALA A 144 -14.19 18.48 2.07
N LEU A 145 -14.65 19.16 1.01
CA LEU A 145 -14.74 18.58 -0.33
C LEU A 145 -13.37 18.25 -0.92
N ALA A 146 -12.33 19.04 -0.63
CA ALA A 146 -10.96 18.76 -1.07
C ALA A 146 -10.37 17.51 -0.40
N MET A 147 -10.82 17.14 0.80
CA MET A 147 -10.42 15.90 1.47
C MET A 147 -10.78 14.66 0.64
N LEU A 148 -11.91 14.69 -0.07
CA LEU A 148 -12.42 13.55 -0.81
C LEU A 148 -11.51 13.11 -1.97
N PRO A 149 -11.12 13.96 -2.96
CA PRO A 149 -10.18 13.56 -3.99
C PRO A 149 -8.80 13.24 -3.42
N LEU A 150 -8.35 13.89 -2.34
CA LEU A 150 -7.06 13.57 -1.71
C LEU A 150 -7.05 12.18 -1.09
N LEU A 151 -8.12 11.78 -0.37
CA LEU A 151 -8.26 10.43 0.16
C LEU A 151 -8.35 9.38 -0.95
N LEU A 152 -9.06 9.68 -2.04
CA LEU A 152 -9.17 8.75 -3.18
C LEU A 152 -7.83 8.58 -3.89
N VAL A 153 -7.08 9.66 -4.14
CA VAL A 153 -5.74 9.59 -4.73
C VAL A 153 -4.79 8.80 -3.82
N ALA A 154 -4.81 9.07 -2.51
CA ALA A 154 -4.05 8.29 -1.54
C ALA A 154 -4.39 6.80 -1.57
N HIS A 155 -5.69 6.48 -1.59
CA HIS A 155 -6.16 5.11 -1.61
C HIS A 155 -5.73 4.38 -2.88
N VAL A 156 -6.00 4.96 -4.06
CA VAL A 156 -5.74 4.32 -5.36
C VAL A 156 -4.24 4.19 -5.63
N LEU A 157 -3.42 5.19 -5.30
CA LEU A 157 -1.99 5.19 -5.65
C LEU A 157 -1.09 4.51 -4.63
N ALA A 158 -1.52 4.37 -3.37
CA ALA A 158 -0.72 3.78 -2.31
C ALA A 158 -1.43 2.65 -1.60
N ALA A 159 -2.62 2.89 -1.03
CA ALA A 159 -3.23 1.94 -0.11
C ALA A 159 -3.67 0.62 -0.77
N VAL A 160 -4.13 0.69 -2.02
CA VAL A 160 -4.54 -0.48 -2.82
C VAL A 160 -3.34 -1.30 -3.30
N GLU A 161 -2.18 -0.65 -3.46
CA GLU A 161 -0.94 -1.23 -3.97
C GLU A 161 -0.18 -1.95 -2.84
N TYR A 162 -0.67 -3.12 -2.42
CA TYR A 162 0.06 -3.97 -1.49
C TYR A 162 1.26 -4.65 -2.14
N LEU A 163 2.25 -4.97 -1.31
CA LEU A 163 3.49 -5.62 -1.72
C LEU A 163 3.21 -7.05 -2.21
N ARG A 164 3.59 -7.34 -3.44
CA ARG A 164 3.53 -8.67 -4.05
C ARG A 164 4.91 -9.08 -4.54
N LEU A 165 5.44 -10.19 -4.01
CA LEU A 165 6.73 -10.73 -4.46
C LEU A 165 6.64 -11.33 -5.88
N ASP A 166 5.47 -11.79 -6.28
CA ASP A 166 5.20 -12.35 -7.62
C ASP A 166 5.15 -11.29 -8.74
N GLY A 167 5.33 -10.01 -8.37
CA GLY A 167 5.24 -8.87 -9.26
C GLY A 167 3.82 -8.44 -9.64
N PRO A 168 3.68 -7.40 -10.50
CA PRO A 168 2.41 -6.73 -10.72
C PRO A 168 1.40 -7.66 -11.41
N PRO A 169 0.10 -7.51 -11.09
CA PRO A 169 -0.95 -8.32 -11.68
C PRO A 169 -0.87 -8.30 -13.21
N GLY A 170 -0.95 -9.48 -13.82
CA GLY A 170 -0.94 -9.66 -15.28
C GLY A 170 0.44 -9.83 -15.94
N THR A 171 1.54 -9.79 -15.18
CA THR A 171 2.88 -9.74 -15.79
C THR A 171 3.68 -11.04 -15.83
N LEU A 172 3.28 -12.07 -15.08
CA LEU A 172 3.78 -13.44 -15.24
C LEU A 172 2.65 -14.33 -15.78
N PRO A 173 2.72 -14.75 -17.06
CA PRO A 173 1.81 -15.75 -17.61
C PRO A 173 1.79 -17.00 -16.73
N ASN A 174 0.61 -17.59 -16.52
CA ASN A 174 0.42 -18.74 -15.62
C ASN A 174 1.35 -19.94 -15.95
N HIS A 175 1.78 -20.09 -17.20
CA HIS A 175 2.72 -21.14 -17.60
C HIS A 175 4.14 -20.91 -17.07
N PHE A 176 4.63 -19.67 -17.00
CA PHE A 176 5.92 -19.34 -16.40
C PHE A 176 5.90 -19.54 -14.87
N ARG A 177 4.78 -19.24 -14.21
CA ARG A 177 4.61 -19.55 -12.78
C ARG A 177 4.71 -21.04 -12.51
N ARG A 178 4.08 -21.87 -13.37
CA ARG A 178 4.19 -23.34 -13.27
C ARG A 178 5.61 -23.84 -13.51
N LEU A 179 6.35 -23.24 -14.46
CA LEU A 179 7.74 -23.59 -14.73
C LEU A 179 8.67 -23.29 -13.54
N VAL A 180 8.58 -22.09 -12.95
CA VAL A 180 9.36 -21.73 -11.76
C VAL A 180 9.01 -22.64 -10.57
N ARG A 181 7.72 -22.94 -10.40
CA ARG A 181 7.23 -23.84 -9.34
C ARG A 181 7.65 -25.30 -9.56
N SER A 182 7.80 -25.75 -10.82
CA SER A 182 8.29 -27.08 -11.16
C SER A 182 9.82 -27.21 -11.10
N GLN A 183 10.54 -26.12 -11.29
CA GLN A 183 12.00 -26.08 -11.23
C GLN A 183 12.52 -25.94 -9.78
N ASN A 184 11.66 -25.55 -8.84
CA ASN A 184 12.01 -25.40 -7.44
C ASN A 184 10.93 -26.05 -6.54
N PRO A 185 10.77 -27.39 -6.60
CA PRO A 185 9.72 -28.11 -5.88
C PRO A 185 9.83 -27.95 -4.35
N ASP A 186 11.04 -27.75 -3.84
CA ASP A 186 11.30 -27.56 -2.40
C ASP A 186 10.86 -26.18 -1.89
N ALA A 187 10.69 -25.20 -2.79
CA ALA A 187 10.12 -23.89 -2.45
C ALA A 187 8.59 -23.95 -2.25
N VAL A 188 7.92 -25.01 -2.73
CA VAL A 188 6.49 -25.25 -2.55
C VAL A 188 6.19 -25.86 -1.18
N ASP A 189 7.14 -26.58 -0.59
CA ASP A 189 6.99 -27.24 0.71
C ASP A 189 7.24 -26.28 1.89
N ARG A 190 7.93 -25.16 1.65
CA ARG A 190 7.82 -23.97 2.50
C ARG A 190 6.45 -23.35 2.26
N LYS A 191 5.45 -23.85 3.00
CA LYS A 191 4.10 -23.28 3.14
C LYS A 191 4.14 -21.78 2.89
N ASP A 192 3.57 -21.39 1.76
CA ASP A 192 3.29 -20.01 1.41
C ASP A 192 2.51 -19.40 2.59
N PRO A 193 3.09 -18.46 3.36
CA PRO A 193 2.39 -17.89 4.50
C PRO A 193 1.14 -17.12 4.05
N ALA A 194 1.00 -16.78 2.76
CA ALA A 194 -0.23 -16.23 2.21
C ALA A 194 -1.31 -17.30 1.95
N ALA A 195 -0.95 -18.56 1.69
CA ALA A 195 -1.90 -19.65 1.55
C ALA A 195 -2.43 -20.13 2.91
N ALA A 196 -1.62 -20.04 3.97
CA ALA A 196 -2.03 -20.38 5.34
C ALA A 196 -2.98 -19.35 5.99
N ILE A 197 -3.19 -18.18 5.38
CA ILE A 197 -4.13 -17.15 5.86
C ILE A 197 -5.56 -17.37 5.28
N LEU A 198 -5.71 -18.31 4.35
CA LEU A 198 -6.99 -18.63 3.69
C LEU A 198 -7.59 -20.01 4.06
N GLU A 199 -7.01 -20.70 5.05
CA GLU A 199 -7.62 -21.89 5.69
C GLU A 199 -8.23 -21.56 7.05
#